data_AF-A0A535EN73-F1
#
_entry.id   AF-A0A535EN73-F1
#
_cell.length_a   1.000
_cell.length_b   1.000
_cell.length_c   1.000
_cell.angle_alpha   90.00
_cell.angle_beta   90.00
_cell.angle_gamma   90.00
#
_symmetry.space_group_name_H-M   'P 1'
#
loop_
_entity.id
_entity.type
_entity.pdbx_description
1 polymer ?
#
loop_
_entity_poly.entity_id
_entity_poly.type
_entity_poly.pdbx_seq_one_letter_code
_entity_poly.pdbx_strand_id
1 'polypeptide(L)'
;MGRRGEGTVYRRRDGRWSGQIRLPGGVRQTVYGRSEEEARERLAAVRAAIAPLDRGDAIPSLDELKRHRAAIRRAAESERASNVRVFGSVARGDANSASDYDLVVDLDPGVRGFEAFDRLDRLERLLADLLMRPVHVVTARHDSDFTRRVLRDAIGL
;
A
#
# COMPACT_ATOMS: atom_id res chain seq x y z
N MET A 1 13.57 16.15 -13.05
CA MET A 1 12.23 16.07 -13.65
C MET A 1 11.64 14.68 -13.35
N GLY A 2 10.65 14.59 -12.46
CA GLY A 2 9.83 13.39 -12.19
C GLY A 2 10.38 12.39 -11.17
N ARG A 3 10.08 12.59 -9.87
CA ARG A 3 10.16 11.52 -8.87
C ARG A 3 9.11 10.47 -9.23
N ARG A 4 9.53 9.35 -9.82
CA ARG A 4 8.65 8.22 -10.15
C ARG A 4 8.54 7.34 -8.91
N GLY A 5 7.36 7.34 -8.31
CA GLY A 5 7.04 6.54 -7.15
C GLY A 5 7.12 5.04 -7.47
N GLU A 6 7.45 4.27 -6.46
CA GLU A 6 7.42 2.82 -6.48
C GLU A 6 6.00 2.32 -6.83
N GLY A 7 5.87 1.31 -7.70
CA GLY A 7 4.56 0.82 -8.16
C GLY A 7 3.88 1.67 -9.25
N THR A 8 4.46 2.79 -9.69
CA THR A 8 3.88 3.58 -10.79
C THR A 8 4.26 2.99 -12.16
N VAL A 9 3.25 2.67 -12.97
CA VAL A 9 3.42 2.24 -14.36
C VAL A 9 3.40 3.47 -15.29
N TYR A 10 4.34 3.54 -16.24
CA TYR A 10 4.43 4.65 -17.18
C TYR A 10 4.80 4.20 -18.59
N ARG A 11 4.43 4.99 -19.59
CA ARG A 11 4.83 4.79 -20.99
C ARG A 11 6.22 5.37 -21.25
N ARG A 12 7.09 4.60 -21.88
CA ARG A 12 8.45 4.97 -22.32
C ARG A 12 8.41 5.63 -23.70
N ARG A 13 9.53 6.27 -24.08
CA ARG A 13 9.73 6.88 -25.41
C ARG A 13 9.66 5.86 -26.56
N ASP A 14 10.01 4.60 -26.30
CA ASP A 14 9.96 3.49 -27.27
C ASP A 14 8.56 2.85 -27.38
N GLY A 15 7.55 3.45 -26.75
CA GLY A 15 6.17 2.95 -26.77
C GLY A 15 5.86 1.87 -25.76
N ARG A 16 6.86 1.25 -25.12
CA ARG A 16 6.64 0.22 -24.10
C ARG A 16 6.19 0.82 -22.77
N TRP A 17 5.39 0.08 -22.04
CA TRP A 17 5.04 0.40 -20.66
C TRP A 17 6.04 -0.21 -19.69
N SER A 18 6.30 0.47 -18.59
CA SER A 18 7.31 0.10 -17.60
C SER A 18 6.77 0.32 -16.20
N GLY A 19 6.98 -0.66 -15.33
CA GLY A 19 6.69 -0.58 -13.89
C GLY A 19 7.92 -0.97 -13.08
N GLN A 20 8.07 -0.43 -11.87
CA GLN A 20 9.17 -0.77 -10.97
C GLN A 20 8.65 -1.28 -9.62
N ILE A 21 9.28 -2.32 -9.12
CA ILE A 21 9.03 -2.92 -7.80
C ILE A 21 10.35 -3.20 -7.10
N ARG A 22 10.37 -3.08 -5.77
CA ARG A 22 11.49 -3.51 -4.94
C ARG A 22 11.20 -4.87 -4.34
N LEU A 23 12.17 -5.75 -4.46
CA LEU A 23 12.16 -7.10 -3.95
C LEU A 23 12.75 -7.12 -2.53
N PRO A 24 12.51 -8.19 -1.75
CA PRO A 24 13.25 -8.47 -0.53
C PRO A 24 14.76 -8.39 -0.77
N GLY A 25 15.50 -7.77 0.16
CA GLY A 25 16.92 -7.47 -0.03
C GLY A 25 17.22 -6.15 -0.76
N GLY A 26 16.20 -5.35 -1.07
CA GLY A 26 16.36 -3.98 -1.60
C GLY A 26 16.61 -3.91 -3.11
N VAL A 27 16.61 -5.06 -3.79
CA VAL A 27 16.81 -5.15 -5.25
C VAL A 27 15.62 -4.53 -5.98
N ARG A 28 15.86 -3.63 -6.94
CA ARG A 28 14.80 -3.11 -7.82
C ARG A 28 14.66 -3.98 -9.06
N GLN A 29 13.45 -4.47 -9.31
CA GLN A 29 13.09 -5.13 -10.56
C GLN A 29 12.19 -4.22 -11.41
N THR A 30 12.46 -4.18 -12.71
CA THR A 30 11.61 -3.46 -13.67
C THR A 30 10.86 -4.48 -14.51
N VAL A 31 9.55 -4.29 -14.65
CA VAL A 31 8.71 -5.06 -15.57
C VAL A 31 8.33 -4.19 -16.76
N TYR A 32 8.17 -4.82 -17.91
CA TYR A 32 7.78 -4.16 -19.16
C TYR A 32 6.52 -4.78 -19.72
N GLY A 33 5.64 -3.98 -20.31
CA GLY A 33 4.44 -4.41 -21.00
C GLY A 33 4.26 -3.68 -22.33
N ARG A 34 3.46 -4.24 -23.24
CA ARG A 34 3.05 -3.58 -24.49
C ARG A 34 1.89 -2.61 -24.25
N SER A 35 1.11 -2.82 -23.18
CA SER A 35 0.08 -1.93 -22.67
C SER A 35 0.32 -1.56 -21.19
N GLU A 36 -0.41 -0.56 -20.69
CA GLU A 36 -0.39 -0.19 -19.27
C GLU A 36 -0.83 -1.35 -18.39
N GLU A 37 -1.91 -2.02 -18.80
CA GLU A 37 -2.48 -3.19 -18.15
C GLU A 37 -1.46 -4.33 -18.06
N GLU A 38 -0.80 -4.70 -19.16
CA GLU A 38 0.21 -5.77 -19.16
C GLU A 38 1.39 -5.44 -18.22
N ALA A 39 1.79 -4.17 -18.13
CA ALA A 39 2.84 -3.75 -17.21
C ALA A 39 2.36 -3.79 -15.74
N ARG A 40 1.10 -3.46 -15.46
CA ARG A 40 0.50 -3.60 -14.12
C ARG A 40 0.34 -5.06 -13.71
N GLU A 41 -0.15 -5.91 -14.61
CA GLU A 41 -0.29 -7.35 -14.36
C GLU A 41 1.06 -7.99 -14.05
N ARG A 42 2.10 -7.66 -14.82
CA ARG A 42 3.47 -8.16 -14.55
C ARG A 42 4.02 -7.64 -13.23
N LEU A 43 3.73 -6.38 -12.86
CA LEU A 43 4.10 -5.85 -11.54
C LEU A 43 3.39 -6.62 -10.42
N ALA A 44 2.09 -6.86 -10.58
CA ALA A 44 1.28 -7.59 -9.62
C ALA A 44 1.75 -9.05 -9.50
N ALA A 45 2.12 -9.70 -10.61
CA ALA A 45 2.67 -11.05 -10.62
C ALA A 45 4.01 -11.14 -9.89
N VAL A 46 4.92 -10.19 -10.12
CA VAL A 46 6.20 -10.12 -9.37
C VAL A 46 5.93 -9.87 -7.89
N ARG A 47 5.01 -8.96 -7.55
CA ARG A 47 4.58 -8.70 -6.17
C ARG A 47 3.99 -9.96 -5.52
N ALA A 48 3.20 -10.72 -6.25
CA ALA A 48 2.61 -11.97 -5.80
C ALA A 48 3.66 -13.07 -5.62
N ALA A 49 4.70 -13.12 -6.45
CA ALA A 49 5.76 -14.12 -6.35
C ALA A 49 6.71 -13.86 -5.17
N ILE A 50 6.88 -12.60 -4.74
CA ILE A 50 7.73 -12.23 -3.60
C ILE A 50 6.99 -12.17 -2.27
N ALA A 51 5.66 -12.04 -2.28
CA ALA A 51 4.91 -12.00 -1.04
C ALA A 51 4.75 -13.44 -0.48
N PRO A 52 4.86 -13.65 0.86
CA PRO A 52 4.88 -14.97 1.48
C PRO A 52 3.74 -15.88 1.01
N LEU A 53 4.04 -17.17 0.85
CA LEU A 53 3.16 -18.22 0.31
C LEU A 53 2.01 -18.64 1.24
N ASP A 54 1.87 -18.01 2.41
CA ASP A 54 0.83 -18.30 3.41
C ASP A 54 -0.23 -17.17 3.49
N ARG A 55 -0.41 -16.44 2.38
CA ARG A 55 -1.52 -15.48 2.24
C ARG A 55 -2.81 -16.29 2.16
N GLY A 56 -3.53 -16.39 3.28
CA GLY A 56 -4.84 -17.02 3.33
C GLY A 56 -5.66 -16.65 2.09
N ASP A 57 -6.10 -17.65 1.33
CA ASP A 57 -6.62 -17.56 -0.06
C ASP A 57 -7.82 -16.63 -0.27
N ALA A 58 -8.32 -16.00 0.81
CA ALA A 58 -9.42 -15.04 0.78
C ALA A 58 -8.98 -13.70 0.18
N ILE A 59 -9.79 -13.18 -0.75
CA ILE A 59 -9.65 -11.82 -1.28
C ILE A 59 -9.72 -10.81 -0.12
N PRO A 60 -8.75 -9.87 0.02
CA PRO A 60 -8.80 -8.85 1.06
C PRO A 60 -10.10 -8.05 0.96
N SER A 61 -10.75 -7.83 2.10
CA SER A 61 -12.09 -7.26 2.15
C SER A 61 -12.22 -6.21 3.24
N LEU A 62 -13.13 -5.26 3.01
CA LEU A 62 -13.47 -4.24 4.01
C LEU A 62 -14.03 -4.87 5.29
N ASP A 63 -14.76 -5.98 5.18
CA ASP A 63 -15.36 -6.65 6.33
C ASP A 63 -14.30 -7.29 7.24
N GLU A 64 -13.21 -7.82 6.66
CA GLU A 64 -12.09 -8.32 7.44
C GLU A 64 -11.39 -7.20 8.22
N LEU A 65 -11.18 -6.03 7.60
CA LEU A 65 -10.64 -4.86 8.29
C LEU A 65 -11.59 -4.39 9.42
N LYS A 66 -12.90 -4.40 9.17
CA LYS A 66 -13.90 -4.04 10.20
C LYS A 66 -13.89 -5.00 11.38
N ARG A 67 -13.70 -6.31 11.15
CA ARG A 67 -13.56 -7.31 12.24
C ARG A 67 -12.34 -7.02 13.11
N HIS A 68 -11.24 -6.53 12.52
CA HIS A 68 -10.01 -6.17 13.23
C HIS A 68 -9.93 -4.69 13.62
N ARG A 69 -10.98 -3.88 13.40
CA ARG A 69 -11.00 -2.42 13.61
C ARG A 69 -10.37 -1.97 14.92
N ALA A 70 -10.76 -2.61 16.02
CA ALA A 70 -10.25 -2.25 17.34
C ALA A 70 -8.75 -2.52 17.49
N ALA A 71 -8.26 -3.64 16.97
CA ALA A 71 -6.84 -4.00 17.00
C ALA A 71 -6.02 -3.08 16.07
N ILE A 72 -6.52 -2.79 14.87
CA ILE A 72 -5.90 -1.86 13.92
C ILE A 72 -5.75 -0.47 14.55
N ARG A 73 -6.80 0.04 15.19
CA ARG A 73 -6.77 1.35 15.87
C ARG A 73 -5.75 1.38 17.01
N ARG A 74 -5.70 0.33 17.85
CA ARG A 74 -4.70 0.23 18.93
C ARG A 74 -3.27 0.19 18.39
N ALA A 75 -3.01 -0.55 17.32
CA ALA A 75 -1.70 -0.58 16.68
C ALA A 75 -1.33 0.82 16.15
N ALA A 76 -2.26 1.50 15.46
CA ALA A 76 -2.03 2.87 15.00
C ALA A 76 -1.74 3.83 16.16
N GLU A 77 -2.53 3.77 17.23
CA GLU A 77 -2.34 4.61 18.43
C GLU A 77 -0.97 4.40 19.08
N SER A 78 -0.50 3.15 19.18
CA SER A 78 0.84 2.84 19.72
C SER A 78 1.98 3.45 18.90
N GLU A 79 1.76 3.68 17.61
CA GLU A 79 2.70 4.33 16.71
C GLU A 79 2.41 5.83 16.50
N ARG A 80 1.59 6.45 17.37
CA ARG A 80 1.17 7.87 17.30
C ARG A 80 0.49 8.21 15.97
N ALA A 81 -0.29 7.27 15.44
CA ALA A 81 -1.13 7.42 14.27
C ALA A 81 -2.62 7.32 14.66
N SER A 82 -3.47 7.96 13.87
CA SER A 82 -4.91 8.09 14.11
C SER A 82 -5.67 8.17 12.78
N ASN A 83 -7.00 8.27 12.84
CA ASN A 83 -7.86 8.42 11.65
C ASN A 83 -7.54 7.41 10.53
N VAL A 84 -7.46 6.13 10.92
CA VAL A 84 -7.16 5.03 10.01
C VAL A 84 -8.30 4.89 9.01
N ARG A 85 -7.97 4.96 7.72
CA ARG A 85 -8.91 4.75 6.62
C ARG A 85 -8.31 3.78 5.62
N VAL A 86 -9.12 2.95 5.00
CA VAL A 86 -8.71 2.11 3.87
C VAL A 86 -8.93 2.84 2.56
N PHE A 87 -7.99 2.71 1.62
CA PHE A 87 -8.13 3.19 0.25
C PHE A 87 -7.74 2.07 -0.72
N GLY A 88 -7.50 2.40 -1.99
CA GLY A 88 -6.96 1.43 -2.93
C GLY A 88 -8.01 0.43 -3.45
N SER A 89 -7.55 -0.76 -3.83
CA SER A 89 -8.39 -1.79 -4.47
C SER A 89 -9.52 -2.27 -3.55
N VAL A 90 -9.26 -2.42 -2.26
CA VAL A 90 -10.26 -2.84 -1.26
C VAL A 90 -11.38 -1.80 -1.13
N ALA A 91 -11.04 -0.51 -1.06
CA ALA A 91 -12.05 0.54 -0.96
C ALA A 91 -12.90 0.68 -2.23
N ARG A 92 -12.34 0.36 -3.41
CA ARG A 92 -13.05 0.39 -4.70
C ARG A 92 -13.79 -0.89 -5.06
N GLY A 93 -13.55 -1.99 -4.34
CA GLY A 93 -14.10 -3.31 -4.67
C GLY A 93 -13.35 -4.06 -5.79
N ASP A 94 -12.16 -3.58 -6.17
CA ASP A 94 -11.32 -4.16 -7.25
C ASP A 94 -10.25 -5.14 -6.70
N ALA A 95 -10.36 -5.54 -5.43
CA ALA A 95 -9.37 -6.39 -4.78
C ALA A 95 -9.37 -7.82 -5.35
N ASN A 96 -8.18 -8.40 -5.47
CA ASN A 96 -7.97 -9.80 -5.85
C ASN A 96 -7.11 -10.52 -4.80
N SER A 97 -6.92 -11.83 -4.92
CA SER A 97 -6.15 -12.65 -3.97
C SER A 97 -4.69 -12.21 -3.79
N ALA A 98 -4.11 -11.50 -4.76
CA ALA A 98 -2.77 -10.97 -4.68
C ALA A 98 -2.68 -9.54 -4.09
N SER A 99 -3.83 -8.89 -3.82
CA SER A 99 -3.88 -7.51 -3.32
C SER A 99 -3.41 -7.41 -1.87
N ASP A 100 -2.88 -6.25 -1.52
CA ASP A 100 -2.54 -5.82 -0.16
C ASP A 100 -3.65 -4.92 0.44
N TYR A 101 -3.50 -4.58 1.72
CA TYR A 101 -4.31 -3.54 2.35
C TYR A 101 -3.61 -2.19 2.29
N ASP A 102 -4.21 -1.24 1.56
CA ASP A 102 -3.76 0.15 1.49
C ASP A 102 -4.47 0.99 2.57
N LEU A 103 -3.73 1.50 3.55
CA LEU A 103 -4.26 2.30 4.65
C LEU A 103 -3.66 3.70 4.71
N VAL A 104 -4.48 4.71 4.97
CA VAL A 104 -4.05 6.09 5.19
C VAL A 104 -4.32 6.50 6.64
N VAL A 105 -3.33 7.12 7.27
CA VAL A 105 -3.39 7.54 8.67
C VAL A 105 -3.00 9.02 8.85
N ASP A 106 -3.56 9.62 9.89
CA ASP A 106 -3.14 10.92 10.41
C ASP A 106 -2.09 10.69 11.50
N LEU A 107 -0.88 11.11 11.22
CA LEU A 107 0.29 10.79 12.01
C LEU A 107 0.60 12.04 12.87
N ASP A 108 0.87 11.86 14.17
CA ASP A 108 0.97 12.95 15.16
C ASP A 108 1.89 14.10 14.67
N PRO A 109 1.46 15.37 14.69
CA PRO A 109 2.26 16.52 14.22
C PRO A 109 3.67 16.63 14.82
N GLY A 110 3.92 16.06 16.01
CA GLY A 110 5.25 16.01 16.63
C GLY A 110 6.21 14.99 16.03
N VAL A 111 5.70 13.95 15.37
CA VAL A 111 6.50 12.90 14.71
C VAL A 111 6.96 13.38 13.34
N ARG A 112 8.27 13.45 13.07
CA ARG A 112 8.83 14.02 11.84
C ARG A 112 10.09 13.31 11.35
N GLY A 113 10.47 13.59 10.10
CA GLY A 113 11.72 13.09 9.51
C GLY A 113 11.82 11.57 9.55
N PHE A 114 12.98 11.06 9.92
CA PHE A 114 13.24 9.61 10.02
C PHE A 114 12.31 8.89 11.00
N GLU A 115 11.92 9.53 12.12
CA GLU A 115 11.00 8.91 13.07
C GLU A 115 9.63 8.59 12.44
N ALA A 116 9.15 9.45 11.54
CA ALA A 116 7.90 9.20 10.84
C ALA A 116 7.98 7.95 9.95
N PHE A 117 9.10 7.75 9.26
CA PHE A 117 9.33 6.55 8.45
C PHE A 117 9.40 5.30 9.33
N ASP A 118 10.18 5.33 10.41
CA ASP A 118 10.33 4.18 11.32
C ASP A 118 8.99 3.74 11.94
N ARG A 119 8.13 4.70 12.29
CA ARG A 119 6.79 4.42 12.84
C ARG A 119 5.84 3.84 11.80
N LEU A 120 5.87 4.35 10.57
CA LEU A 120 5.08 3.78 9.48
C LEU A 120 5.53 2.35 9.16
N ASP A 121 6.84 2.11 9.07
CA ASP A 121 7.41 0.78 8.83
C ASP A 121 7.04 -0.21 9.95
N ARG A 122 7.05 0.23 11.23
CA ARG A 122 6.58 -0.61 12.35
C ARG A 122 5.09 -0.87 12.27
N LEU A 123 4.29 0.14 11.96
CA LEU A 123 2.85 -0.01 11.82
C LEU A 123 2.49 -0.97 10.67
N GLU A 124 3.16 -0.88 9.52
CA GLU A 124 3.00 -1.84 8.42
C GLU A 124 3.26 -3.27 8.87
N ARG A 125 4.34 -3.51 9.63
CA ARG A 125 4.67 -4.85 10.16
C ARG A 125 3.62 -5.36 11.14
N LEU A 126 3.24 -4.55 12.13
CA LEU A 126 2.23 -4.91 13.12
C LEU A 126 0.90 -5.27 12.46
N LEU A 127 0.48 -4.50 11.45
CA LEU A 127 -0.76 -4.75 10.74
C LEU A 127 -0.65 -5.94 9.79
N ALA A 128 0.52 -6.16 9.17
CA ALA A 128 0.75 -7.31 8.33
C ALA A 128 0.69 -8.63 9.12
N ASP A 129 1.25 -8.64 10.33
CA ASP A 129 1.16 -9.78 11.25
C ASP A 129 -0.30 -9.99 11.72
N LEU A 130 -1.01 -8.91 12.05
CA LEU A 130 -2.42 -8.97 12.47
C LEU A 130 -3.35 -9.50 11.38
N LEU A 131 -3.11 -9.11 10.13
CA LEU A 131 -3.98 -9.39 8.98
C LEU A 131 -3.46 -10.54 8.10
N MET A 132 -2.35 -11.17 8.50
CA MET A 132 -1.68 -12.27 7.79
C MET A 132 -1.44 -11.97 6.30
N ARG A 133 -1.21 -10.70 5.96
CA ARG A 133 -1.09 -10.21 4.57
C ARG A 133 -0.40 -8.86 4.52
N PRO A 134 0.30 -8.51 3.43
CA PRO A 134 0.95 -7.22 3.34
C PRO A 134 -0.01 -6.05 3.51
N VAL A 135 0.46 -5.03 4.23
CA VAL A 135 -0.24 -3.77 4.46
C VAL A 135 0.70 -2.66 4.04
N HIS A 136 0.20 -1.71 3.26
CA HIS A 136 0.91 -0.50 2.92
C HIS A 136 0.26 0.69 3.63
N VAL A 137 1.04 1.44 4.41
CA VAL A 137 0.54 2.57 5.21
C VAL A 137 1.14 3.88 4.69
N VAL A 138 0.27 4.82 4.34
CA VAL A 138 0.65 6.17 3.96
C VAL A 138 0.12 7.20 4.96
N THR A 139 0.76 8.37 5.00
CA THR A 139 0.35 9.46 5.88
C THR A 139 -0.35 10.58 5.10
N ALA A 140 -1.43 11.13 5.64
CA ALA A 140 -2.14 12.27 5.05
C ALA A 140 -1.51 13.64 5.37
N ARG A 141 -0.31 13.68 5.99
CA ARG A 141 0.35 14.92 6.47
C ARG A 141 0.54 16.01 5.42
N HIS A 142 0.69 15.65 4.15
CA HIS A 142 0.98 16.61 3.10
C HIS A 142 -0.24 16.77 2.21
N ASP A 143 -0.71 18.00 2.06
CA ASP A 143 -1.69 18.34 1.04
C ASP A 143 -1.02 18.24 -0.34
N SER A 144 -1.18 17.07 -0.96
CA SER A 144 -0.65 16.75 -2.27
C SER A 144 -1.77 16.18 -3.14
N ASP A 145 -1.66 16.28 -4.45
CA ASP A 145 -2.65 15.68 -5.36
C ASP A 145 -2.78 14.17 -5.14
N PHE A 146 -1.70 13.51 -4.73
CA PHE A 146 -1.72 12.12 -4.29
C PHE A 146 -2.59 11.94 -3.04
N THR A 147 -2.37 12.72 -1.99
CA THR A 147 -3.15 12.66 -0.75
C THR A 147 -4.63 12.94 -0.99
N ARG A 148 -4.96 13.97 -1.78
CA ARG A 148 -6.35 14.30 -2.15
C ARG A 148 -7.02 13.16 -2.90
N ARG A 149 -6.30 12.51 -3.81
CA ARG A 149 -6.79 11.33 -4.55
C ARG A 149 -7.01 10.14 -3.62
N VAL A 150 -6.06 9.86 -2.72
CA VAL A 150 -6.16 8.79 -1.72
C VAL A 150 -7.38 9.02 -0.82
N LEU A 151 -7.58 10.24 -0.34
CA LEU A 151 -8.65 10.59 0.58
C LEU A 151 -10.04 10.63 -0.05
N ARG A 152 -10.15 10.83 -1.37
CA ARG A 152 -11.44 10.94 -2.07
C ARG A 152 -12.31 9.69 -1.88
N ASP A 153 -11.69 8.52 -1.99
CA ASP A 153 -12.37 7.23 -1.93
C ASP A 153 -12.04 6.46 -0.64
N ALA A 154 -11.46 7.14 0.36
CA ALA A 154 -11.01 6.50 1.59
C ALA A 154 -12.20 6.21 2.53
N ILE A 155 -12.29 4.97 3.01
CA ILE A 155 -13.34 4.51 3.92
C ILE A 155 -12.79 4.44 5.34
N GLY A 156 -13.46 5.11 6.28
CA GLY A 156 -13.06 5.13 7.69
C GLY A 156 -13.13 3.76 8.34
N LEU A 157 -12.01 3.35 8.95
CA LEU A 157 -11.93 2.10 9.69
C LEU A 157 -12.31 2.23 11.14
#